data_AF-A0A0T5Z1N6-F1
#
_entry.id   AF-A0A0T5Z1N6-F1
#
_cell.length_a   1.000
_cell.length_b   1.000
_cell.length_c   1.000
_cell.angle_alpha   90.00
_cell.angle_beta   90.00
_cell.angle_gamma   90.00
#
_symmetry.space_group_name_H-M   'P 1'
#
loop_
_entity.id
_entity.type
_entity.pdbx_description
1 polymer ?
#
loop_
_entity_poly.entity_id
_entity_poly.type
_entity_poly.pdbx_seq_one_letter_code
_entity_poly.pdbx_strand_id
1 'polypeptide(L)'
;MDLQTLTYTVVGFTFALYIGIAFWARASTTGEFYAAGRGVHPVANGMATAADWMSAASFISMAGLIAFNGYGASVFLMGWTGGYVLLALLLAPYLRKFGKFTVPEFIGDRYYSRTARIVAVICLILASITYVIGQMKGIGVAFSRFLETDYDTGLYIGMGIVFIYAVLGGMKGITYTQIAQYCVLIFAYTVPAVFISMNITGNPLPQLGIGSTMADGWHVYAGQA
;
A
#
# COMPACT_ATOMS: atom_id res chain seq x y z
N MET A 1 -12.50 -28.99 -2.08
CA MET A 1 -11.83 -28.32 -0.94
C MET A 1 -12.85 -27.40 -0.30
N ASP A 2 -12.91 -27.38 1.02
CA ASP A 2 -13.75 -26.43 1.74
C ASP A 2 -13.19 -25.00 1.64
N LEU A 3 -14.06 -23.98 1.68
CA LEU A 3 -13.70 -22.57 1.46
C LEU A 3 -12.72 -22.07 2.52
N GLN A 4 -12.89 -22.50 3.77
CA GLN A 4 -12.00 -22.16 4.88
C GLN A 4 -10.60 -22.74 4.66
N THR A 5 -10.52 -24.01 4.23
CA THR A 5 -9.25 -24.66 3.90
C THR A 5 -8.53 -23.96 2.75
N LEU A 6 -9.28 -23.55 1.71
CA LEU A 6 -8.72 -22.79 0.59
C LEU A 6 -8.17 -21.43 1.07
N THR A 7 -8.92 -20.73 1.90
CA THR A 7 -8.54 -19.43 2.47
C THR A 7 -7.23 -19.54 3.26
N TYR A 8 -7.14 -20.49 4.19
CA TYR A 8 -5.93 -20.72 4.97
C TYR A 8 -4.73 -21.11 4.10
N THR A 9 -4.97 -21.92 3.06
CA THR A 9 -3.91 -22.33 2.14
C THR A 9 -3.37 -21.12 1.37
N VAL A 10 -4.25 -20.29 0.79
CA VAL A 10 -3.85 -19.12 0.01
C VAL A 10 -3.17 -18.07 0.90
N VAL A 11 -3.76 -17.75 2.05
CA VAL A 11 -3.21 -16.78 3.01
C VAL A 11 -1.85 -17.27 3.54
N GLY A 12 -1.78 -18.53 3.99
CA GLY A 12 -0.56 -19.14 4.50
C GLY A 12 0.56 -19.17 3.45
N PHE A 13 0.26 -19.58 2.22
CA PHE A 13 1.23 -19.59 1.13
C PHE A 13 1.72 -18.18 0.78
N THR A 14 0.82 -17.20 0.78
CA THR A 14 1.16 -15.79 0.49
C THR A 14 2.13 -15.23 1.54
N PHE A 15 1.86 -15.46 2.83
CA PHE A 15 2.78 -15.02 3.89
C PHE A 15 4.09 -15.81 3.90
N ALA A 16 4.05 -17.11 3.62
CA ALA A 16 5.26 -17.92 3.48
C ALA A 16 6.14 -17.41 2.33
N LEU A 17 5.54 -17.03 1.19
CA LEU A 17 6.24 -16.39 0.08
C LEU A 17 6.88 -15.07 0.52
N TYR A 18 6.14 -14.19 1.19
CA TYR A 18 6.67 -12.90 1.63
C TYR A 18 7.81 -13.05 2.65
N ILE A 19 7.68 -13.95 3.62
CA ILE A 19 8.74 -14.26 4.59
C ILE A 19 9.95 -14.86 3.87
N GLY A 20 9.73 -15.76 2.91
CA GLY A 20 10.79 -16.35 2.10
C GLY A 20 11.57 -15.31 1.29
N ILE A 21 10.86 -14.35 0.68
CA ILE A 21 11.48 -13.22 -0.03
C ILE A 21 12.28 -12.35 0.94
N ALA A 22 11.71 -12.01 2.11
CA ALA A 22 12.38 -11.19 3.11
C ALA A 22 13.68 -11.86 3.61
N PHE A 23 13.66 -13.17 3.81
CA PHE A 23 14.84 -13.93 4.22
C PHE A 23 15.90 -14.01 3.11
N TRP A 24 15.48 -14.27 1.87
CA TRP A 24 16.37 -14.33 0.70
C TRP A 24 17.01 -12.98 0.38
N ALA A 25 16.25 -11.90 0.51
CA ALA A 25 16.67 -10.53 0.24
C ALA A 25 17.21 -9.79 1.47
N ARG A 26 17.59 -10.50 2.54
CA ARG A 26 18.08 -9.93 3.79
C ARG A 26 19.24 -8.96 3.56
N ALA A 27 19.08 -7.74 4.05
CA ALA A 27 20.13 -6.73 4.00
C ALA A 27 21.33 -7.12 4.87
N SER A 28 22.54 -7.01 4.30
CA SER A 28 23.80 -7.32 5.01
C SER A 28 24.60 -6.07 5.36
N THR A 29 24.21 -4.90 4.84
CA THR A 29 24.86 -3.60 5.11
C THR A 29 23.83 -2.52 5.44
N THR A 30 24.25 -1.45 6.12
CA THR A 30 23.41 -0.29 6.44
C THR A 30 22.78 0.35 5.18
N GLY A 31 23.53 0.40 4.08
CA GLY A 31 23.04 0.92 2.80
C GLY A 31 21.96 0.03 2.16
N GLU A 32 22.07 -1.30 2.31
CA GLU A 32 21.01 -2.23 1.91
C GLU A 32 19.79 -2.16 2.85
N PHE A 33 20.03 -1.97 4.15
CA PHE A 33 18.98 -1.92 5.16
C PHE A 33 18.12 -0.67 5.03
N TYR A 34 18.70 0.50 4.72
CA TYR A 34 17.94 1.75 4.60
C TYR A 34 17.59 2.17 3.17
N ALA A 35 18.38 1.78 2.17
CA ALA A 35 18.20 2.26 0.79
C ALA A 35 18.22 1.16 -0.27
N ALA A 36 18.12 -0.12 0.13
CA ALA A 36 18.19 -1.27 -0.78
C ALA A 36 19.42 -1.23 -1.72
N GLY A 37 20.53 -0.64 -1.27
CA GLY A 37 21.75 -0.48 -2.07
C GLY A 37 21.60 0.47 -3.27
N ARG A 38 20.49 1.20 -3.41
CA ARG A 38 20.14 2.11 -4.53
C ARG A 38 20.10 1.43 -5.91
N GLY A 39 20.12 0.10 -5.97
CA GLY A 39 20.20 -0.69 -7.21
C GLY A 39 18.87 -1.23 -7.74
N VAL A 40 17.74 -0.87 -7.12
CA VAL A 40 16.41 -1.34 -7.54
C VAL A 40 16.01 -0.68 -8.87
N HIS A 41 15.58 -1.49 -9.85
CA HIS A 41 15.12 -1.01 -11.15
C HIS A 41 13.94 -0.02 -10.98
N PRO A 42 13.87 1.10 -11.74
CA PRO A 42 12.84 2.12 -11.54
C PRO A 42 11.40 1.60 -11.58
N VAL A 43 11.09 0.68 -12.50
CA VAL A 43 9.77 0.03 -12.57
C VAL A 43 9.49 -0.80 -11.33
N ALA A 44 10.48 -1.56 -10.85
CA ALA A 44 10.36 -2.38 -9.64
C ALA A 44 10.17 -1.51 -8.38
N ASN A 45 10.88 -0.40 -8.30
CA ASN A 45 10.70 0.57 -7.23
C ASN A 45 9.32 1.23 -7.30
N GLY A 46 8.82 1.53 -8.51
CA GLY A 46 7.47 2.04 -8.74
C GLY A 46 6.38 1.04 -8.31
N MET A 47 6.54 -0.24 -8.64
CA MET A 47 5.64 -1.32 -8.19
C MET A 47 5.62 -1.41 -6.66
N ALA A 48 6.79 -1.45 -6.03
CA ALA A 48 6.88 -1.48 -4.56
C ALA A 48 6.21 -0.25 -3.92
N THR A 49 6.41 0.91 -4.52
CA THR A 49 5.83 2.17 -4.07
C THR A 49 4.30 2.20 -4.23
N ALA A 50 3.80 1.65 -5.34
CA ALA A 50 2.36 1.53 -5.58
C ALA A 50 1.72 0.56 -4.58
N ALA A 51 2.34 -0.58 -4.28
CA ALA A 51 1.86 -1.49 -3.25
C ALA A 51 1.83 -0.85 -1.86
N ASP A 52 2.86 -0.09 -1.49
CA ASP A 52 2.90 0.65 -0.22
C ASP A 52 1.78 1.72 -0.15
N TRP A 53 1.52 2.40 -1.26
CA TRP A 53 0.40 3.33 -1.37
C TRP A 53 -0.96 2.61 -1.22
N MET A 54 -1.07 1.38 -1.72
CA MET A 54 -2.25 0.51 -1.58
C MET A 54 -2.30 -0.19 -0.21
N SER A 55 -2.36 0.62 0.83
CA SER A 55 -2.37 0.18 2.23
C SER A 55 -3.79 -0.12 2.76
N ALA A 56 -3.90 -0.62 3.99
CA ALA A 56 -5.21 -0.82 4.63
C ALA A 56 -6.00 0.49 4.79
N ALA A 57 -5.28 1.60 5.03
CA ALA A 57 -5.89 2.93 4.99
C ALA A 57 -6.50 3.23 3.63
N SER A 58 -5.81 2.93 2.53
CA SER A 58 -6.31 3.22 1.18
C SER A 58 -7.45 2.29 0.78
N PHE A 59 -7.35 1.00 1.08
CA PHE A 59 -8.37 0.04 0.66
C PHE A 59 -9.61 0.05 1.56
N ILE A 60 -9.44 -0.20 2.86
CA ILE A 60 -10.56 -0.35 3.80
C ILE A 60 -11.22 1.00 4.04
N SER A 61 -10.45 2.09 4.21
CA SER A 61 -11.04 3.40 4.44
C SER A 61 -11.77 3.90 3.19
N MET A 62 -11.26 3.65 1.98
CA MET A 62 -11.94 4.13 0.78
C MET A 62 -13.21 3.32 0.49
N ALA A 63 -13.16 1.99 0.69
CA ALA A 63 -14.36 1.16 0.62
C ALA A 63 -15.43 1.66 1.61
N GLY A 64 -15.04 1.94 2.86
CA GLY A 64 -15.96 2.50 3.87
C GLY A 64 -16.50 3.88 3.49
N LEU A 65 -15.63 4.80 3.10
CA LEU A 65 -16.03 6.16 2.72
C LEU A 65 -16.98 6.19 1.51
N ILE A 66 -16.73 5.37 0.49
CA ILE A 66 -17.62 5.27 -0.68
C ILE A 66 -18.95 4.59 -0.28
N ALA A 67 -18.91 3.55 0.56
CA ALA A 67 -20.13 2.88 1.02
C ALA A 67 -21.08 3.83 1.78
N PHE A 68 -20.55 4.78 2.55
CA PHE A 68 -21.36 5.72 3.34
C PHE A 68 -21.64 7.07 2.66
N ASN A 69 -20.71 7.58 1.84
CA ASN A 69 -20.81 8.92 1.24
C ASN A 69 -20.97 8.88 -0.30
N GLY A 70 -21.05 7.69 -0.88
CA GLY A 70 -21.19 7.47 -2.33
C GLY A 70 -19.99 7.93 -3.15
N TYR A 71 -20.22 8.09 -4.46
CA TYR A 71 -19.21 8.50 -5.43
C TYR A 71 -18.49 9.81 -5.05
N GLY A 72 -19.16 10.73 -4.37
CA GLY A 72 -18.59 12.00 -3.95
C GLY A 72 -17.31 11.86 -3.11
N ALA A 73 -17.14 10.73 -2.41
CA ALA A 73 -15.90 10.43 -1.67
C ALA A 73 -14.70 10.12 -2.58
N SER A 74 -14.90 9.76 -3.85
CA SER A 74 -13.82 9.46 -4.80
C SER A 74 -12.88 10.64 -5.07
N VAL A 75 -13.35 11.87 -4.83
CA VAL A 75 -12.51 13.08 -4.95
C VAL A 75 -11.34 13.08 -3.95
N PHE A 76 -11.51 12.44 -2.79
CA PHE A 76 -10.40 12.26 -1.83
C PHE A 76 -9.31 11.36 -2.42
N LEU A 77 -9.70 10.29 -3.12
CA LEU A 77 -8.76 9.41 -3.80
C LEU A 77 -7.98 10.17 -4.88
N MET A 78 -8.67 10.95 -5.70
CA MET A 78 -8.05 11.76 -6.77
C MET A 78 -7.10 12.82 -6.21
N GLY A 79 -7.53 13.59 -5.21
CA GLY A 79 -6.72 14.63 -4.59
C GLY A 79 -5.47 14.07 -3.90
N TRP A 80 -5.62 12.98 -3.14
CA TRP A 80 -4.51 12.34 -2.45
C TRP A 80 -3.52 11.72 -3.44
N THR A 81 -4.00 10.97 -4.44
CA THR A 81 -3.14 10.37 -5.48
C THR A 81 -2.41 11.45 -6.29
N GLY A 82 -3.11 12.53 -6.67
CA GLY A 82 -2.51 13.66 -7.37
C GLY A 82 -1.41 14.32 -6.54
N GLY A 83 -1.65 14.56 -5.25
CA GLY A 83 -0.63 15.07 -4.33
C GLY A 83 0.58 14.14 -4.21
N TYR A 84 0.35 12.83 -4.18
CA TYR A 84 1.41 11.82 -4.15
C TYR A 84 2.30 11.88 -5.40
N VAL A 85 1.70 11.98 -6.59
CA VAL A 85 2.41 12.12 -7.87
C VAL A 85 3.22 13.41 -7.90
N LEU A 86 2.63 14.53 -7.46
CA LEU A 86 3.35 15.81 -7.38
C LEU A 86 4.56 15.74 -6.45
N LEU A 87 4.42 15.12 -5.27
CA LEU A 87 5.53 14.91 -4.36
C LEU A 87 6.61 14.03 -5.01
N ALA A 88 6.22 12.94 -5.66
CA ALA A 88 7.16 12.03 -6.33
C ALA A 88 7.93 12.72 -7.46
N LEU A 89 7.29 13.59 -8.24
CA LEU A 89 7.93 14.30 -9.36
C LEU A 89 8.74 15.50 -8.90
N LEU A 90 8.26 16.26 -7.91
CA LEU A 90 8.84 17.55 -7.53
C LEU A 90 9.81 17.46 -6.37
N LEU A 91 9.67 16.50 -5.45
CA LEU A 91 10.49 16.42 -4.24
C LEU A 91 11.49 15.27 -4.28
N ALA A 92 11.06 14.08 -4.75
CA ALA A 92 11.91 12.89 -4.74
C ALA A 92 13.23 13.06 -5.52
N PRO A 93 13.29 13.74 -6.69
CA PRO A 93 14.56 13.94 -7.41
C PRO A 93 15.58 14.76 -6.61
N TYR A 94 15.13 15.78 -5.86
CA TYR A 94 16.02 16.61 -5.04
C TYR A 94 16.54 15.84 -3.83
N LEU A 95 15.67 15.09 -3.16
CA LEU A 95 16.07 14.23 -2.04
C LEU A 95 17.06 13.16 -2.50
N ARG A 96 16.86 12.58 -3.69
CA ARG A 96 17.78 11.57 -4.26
C ARG A 96 19.17 12.16 -4.53
N LYS A 97 19.24 13.40 -5.05
CA LYS A 97 20.50 14.13 -5.28
C LYS A 97 21.22 14.49 -3.98
N PHE A 98 20.49 14.74 -2.90
CA PHE A 98 21.05 15.07 -1.58
C PHE A 98 21.73 13.88 -0.89
N GLY A 99 21.45 12.65 -1.30
CA GLY A 99 22.18 11.45 -0.87
C GLY A 99 21.88 10.94 0.55
N LYS A 100 21.17 11.71 1.38
CA LYS A 100 20.81 11.36 2.76
C LYS A 100 19.76 10.25 2.84
N PHE A 101 19.70 9.56 3.99
CA PHE A 101 18.78 8.45 4.22
C PHE A 101 17.43 8.90 4.80
N THR A 102 17.35 10.07 5.42
CA THR A 102 16.13 10.53 6.11
C THR A 102 15.76 11.98 5.77
N VAL A 103 14.46 12.29 5.73
CA VAL A 103 13.94 13.65 5.51
C VAL A 103 14.36 14.63 6.63
N PRO A 104 14.36 14.25 7.92
CA PRO A 104 14.85 15.14 8.98
C PRO A 104 16.35 15.48 8.87
N GLU A 105 17.18 14.55 8.39
CA GLU A 105 18.58 14.87 8.08
C GLU A 105 18.68 15.93 7.00
N PHE A 106 17.91 15.75 5.90
CA PHE A 106 17.84 16.71 4.81
C PHE A 106 17.43 18.10 5.31
N ILE A 107 16.38 18.21 6.13
CA ILE A 107 15.94 19.49 6.69
C ILE A 107 17.03 20.12 7.55
N GLY A 108 17.66 19.34 8.44
CA GLY A 108 18.73 19.81 9.29
C GLY A 108 19.91 20.41 8.52
N ASP A 109 20.35 19.72 7.46
CA ASP A 109 21.48 20.16 6.64
C ASP A 109 21.08 21.32 5.71
N ARG A 110 19.86 21.30 5.15
CA ARG A 110 19.35 22.35 4.25
C ARG A 110 19.24 23.72 4.92
N TYR A 111 18.95 23.75 6.21
CA TYR A 111 18.80 24.97 7.01
C TYR A 111 19.94 25.18 8.02
N TYR A 112 20.97 24.34 8.02
CA TYR A 112 22.08 24.38 8.98
C TYR A 112 21.63 24.48 10.44
N SER A 113 20.53 23.80 10.79
CA SER A 113 19.86 23.98 12.09
C SER A 113 19.54 22.65 12.77
N ARG A 114 20.14 22.45 13.95
CA ARG A 114 19.83 21.30 14.82
C ARG A 114 18.39 21.33 15.31
N THR A 115 17.85 22.51 15.59
CA THR A 115 16.45 22.68 16.00
C THR A 115 15.50 22.25 14.88
N ALA A 116 15.75 22.67 13.64
CA ALA A 116 14.93 22.26 12.49
C ALA A 116 14.95 20.74 12.27
N ARG A 117 16.12 20.09 12.45
CA ARG A 117 16.23 18.63 12.44
C ARG A 117 15.37 17.97 13.52
N ILE A 118 15.44 18.45 14.76
CA ILE A 118 14.67 17.88 15.88
C ILE A 118 13.17 18.01 15.64
N VAL A 119 12.70 19.19 15.19
CA VAL A 119 11.29 19.40 14.84
C VAL A 119 10.86 18.42 13.74
N ALA A 120 11.66 18.27 12.68
CA ALA A 120 11.37 17.33 11.62
C ALA A 120 11.33 15.86 12.10
N VAL A 121 12.20 15.47 13.05
CA VAL A 121 12.15 14.13 13.67
C VAL A 121 10.85 13.94 14.44
N ILE A 122 10.41 14.92 15.24
CA ILE A 122 9.15 14.85 15.98
C ILE A 122 7.98 14.71 15.02
N CYS A 123 7.92 15.53 13.97
CA CYS A 123 6.88 15.44 12.94
C CYS A 123 6.88 14.06 12.26
N LEU A 124 8.06 13.53 11.91
CA LEU A 124 8.20 12.20 11.29
C LEU A 124 7.65 11.11 12.22
N ILE A 125 8.02 11.13 13.50
CA ILE A 125 7.56 10.13 14.49
C ILE A 125 6.05 10.20 14.67
N LEU A 126 5.49 11.41 14.86
CA LEU A 126 4.05 11.60 15.02
C LEU A 126 3.26 11.10 13.80
N ALA A 127 3.70 11.46 12.59
CA ALA A 127 3.07 10.98 11.37
C ALA A 127 3.18 9.45 11.24
N SER A 128 4.35 8.88 11.52
CA SER A 128 4.60 7.44 11.37
C SER A 128 3.79 6.62 12.38
N ILE A 129 3.76 7.01 13.65
CA ILE A 129 2.99 6.30 14.69
C ILE A 129 1.50 6.34 14.38
N THR A 130 0.98 7.53 14.03
CA THR A 130 -0.44 7.69 13.67
C THR A 130 -0.81 6.78 12.50
N TYR A 131 0.05 6.71 11.49
CA TYR A 131 -0.15 5.84 10.34
C TYR A 131 -0.12 4.35 10.71
N VAL A 132 0.89 3.93 11.49
CA VAL A 132 1.02 2.53 11.94
C VAL A 132 -0.20 2.11 12.75
N ILE A 133 -0.71 2.95 13.65
CA ILE A 133 -1.93 2.64 14.43
C ILE A 133 -3.11 2.32 13.48
N GLY A 134 -3.32 3.14 12.45
CA GLY A 134 -4.35 2.90 11.44
C GLY A 134 -4.15 1.59 10.68
N GLN A 135 -2.92 1.28 10.27
CA GLN A 135 -2.59 0.02 9.58
C GLN A 135 -2.81 -1.19 10.47
N MET A 136 -2.40 -1.13 11.75
CA MET A 136 -2.59 -2.23 12.70
C MET A 136 -4.07 -2.50 12.93
N LYS A 137 -4.91 -1.47 12.98
CA LYS A 137 -6.37 -1.64 13.03
C LYS A 137 -6.91 -2.37 11.80
N GLY A 138 -6.42 -1.99 10.62
CA GLY A 138 -6.76 -2.68 9.36
C GLY A 138 -6.35 -4.16 9.36
N ILE A 139 -5.15 -4.46 9.87
CA ILE A 139 -4.65 -5.83 10.04
C ILE A 139 -5.58 -6.63 10.96
N GLY A 140 -5.93 -6.09 12.14
CA GLY A 140 -6.83 -6.76 13.08
C GLY A 140 -8.19 -7.09 12.48
N VAL A 141 -8.78 -6.16 11.71
CA VAL A 141 -10.05 -6.39 10.99
C VAL A 141 -9.89 -7.48 9.93
N ALA A 142 -8.85 -7.44 9.11
CA ALA A 142 -8.64 -8.44 8.06
C ALA A 142 -8.37 -9.83 8.66
N PHE A 143 -7.45 -9.93 9.62
CA PHE A 143 -7.02 -11.20 10.19
C PHE A 143 -8.12 -11.86 11.02
N SER A 144 -8.87 -11.12 11.83
CA SER A 144 -10.00 -11.70 12.57
C SER A 144 -11.07 -12.31 11.66
N ARG A 145 -11.32 -11.67 10.51
CA ARG A 145 -12.28 -12.18 9.52
C ARG A 145 -11.78 -13.39 8.76
N PHE A 146 -10.53 -13.35 8.29
CA PHE A 146 -9.99 -14.47 7.48
C PHE A 146 -9.52 -15.65 8.32
N LEU A 147 -9.07 -15.44 9.57
CA LEU A 147 -8.69 -16.49 10.50
C LEU A 147 -9.86 -16.98 11.36
N GLU A 148 -11.03 -16.32 11.27
CA GLU A 148 -12.22 -16.61 12.09
C GLU A 148 -11.91 -16.62 13.59
N THR A 149 -11.13 -15.64 14.03
CA THR A 149 -10.69 -15.47 15.41
C THR A 149 -11.09 -14.10 15.96
N ASP A 150 -10.94 -13.89 17.26
CA ASP A 150 -11.21 -12.59 17.87
C ASP A 150 -10.27 -11.51 17.32
N TYR A 151 -10.73 -10.26 17.29
CA TYR A 151 -10.00 -9.10 16.82
C TYR A 151 -8.60 -9.00 17.44
N ASP A 152 -8.49 -9.15 18.76
CA ASP A 152 -7.22 -9.04 19.47
C ASP A 152 -6.24 -10.15 19.05
N THR A 153 -6.74 -11.37 18.88
CA THR A 153 -5.91 -12.51 18.46
C THR A 153 -5.44 -12.32 17.01
N GLY A 154 -6.34 -11.91 16.11
CA GLY A 154 -6.00 -11.58 14.73
C GLY A 154 -4.98 -10.44 14.62
N LEU A 155 -5.14 -9.41 15.45
CA LEU A 155 -4.21 -8.27 15.56
C LEU A 155 -2.82 -8.73 15.98
N TYR A 156 -2.69 -9.49 17.07
CA TYR A 156 -1.38 -9.94 17.56
C TYR A 156 -0.67 -10.87 16.57
N ILE A 157 -1.39 -11.77 15.91
CA ILE A 157 -0.84 -12.65 14.87
C ILE A 157 -0.30 -11.80 13.70
N GLY A 158 -1.13 -10.89 13.18
CA GLY A 158 -0.74 -10.03 12.07
C GLY A 158 0.44 -9.11 12.41
N MET A 159 0.45 -8.52 13.61
CA MET A 159 1.57 -7.73 14.13
C MET A 159 2.87 -8.55 14.18
N GLY A 160 2.80 -9.79 14.68
CA GLY A 160 3.96 -10.68 14.77
C GLY A 160 4.54 -11.00 13.39
N ILE A 161 3.70 -11.34 12.43
CA ILE A 161 4.13 -11.64 11.05
C ILE A 161 4.78 -10.42 10.40
N VAL A 162 4.13 -9.25 10.49
CA VAL A 162 4.66 -7.99 9.93
C VAL A 162 5.99 -7.63 10.56
N PHE A 163 6.09 -7.74 11.88
CA PHE A 163 7.33 -7.48 12.60
C PHE A 163 8.47 -8.38 12.13
N ILE A 164 8.22 -9.70 12.00
CA ILE A 164 9.24 -10.68 11.59
C ILE A 164 9.81 -10.33 10.21
N TYR A 165 8.96 -10.17 9.18
CA TYR A 165 9.50 -9.94 7.84
C TYR A 165 10.06 -8.51 7.67
N ALA A 166 9.53 -7.52 8.37
CA ALA A 166 10.03 -6.14 8.29
C ALA A 166 11.41 -5.99 8.94
N VAL A 167 11.61 -6.57 10.12
CA VAL A 167 12.89 -6.50 10.85
C VAL A 167 13.96 -7.35 10.16
N LEU A 168 13.62 -8.55 9.69
CA LEU A 168 14.57 -9.45 9.07
C LEU A 168 14.97 -9.03 7.65
N GLY A 169 14.07 -8.41 6.88
CA GLY A 169 14.31 -8.09 5.47
C GLY A 169 15.10 -6.79 5.22
N GLY A 170 14.92 -5.77 6.06
CA GLY A 170 15.38 -4.40 5.74
C GLY A 170 14.73 -3.83 4.48
N MET A 171 15.16 -2.65 4.01
CA MET A 171 14.54 -1.98 2.84
C MET A 171 14.61 -2.84 1.56
N LYS A 172 15.67 -3.62 1.37
CA LYS A 172 15.79 -4.57 0.24
C LYS A 172 14.71 -5.65 0.31
N GLY A 173 14.57 -6.34 1.44
CA GLY A 173 13.53 -7.34 1.65
C GLY A 173 12.13 -6.74 1.49
N ILE A 174 11.87 -5.60 2.13
CA ILE A 174 10.60 -4.88 2.03
C ILE A 174 10.27 -4.55 0.57
N THR A 175 11.24 -4.05 -0.20
CA THR A 175 11.01 -3.69 -1.61
C THR A 175 10.57 -4.89 -2.44
N TYR A 176 11.24 -6.05 -2.30
CA TYR A 176 10.88 -7.24 -3.05
C TYR A 176 9.56 -7.87 -2.57
N THR A 177 9.25 -7.82 -1.27
CA THR A 177 7.94 -8.24 -0.78
C THR A 177 6.82 -7.34 -1.31
N GLN A 178 7.07 -6.02 -1.38
CA GLN A 178 6.12 -5.05 -1.93
C GLN A 178 5.89 -5.25 -3.44
N ILE A 179 6.92 -5.64 -4.20
CA ILE A 179 6.75 -6.02 -5.62
C ILE A 179 5.84 -7.24 -5.76
N ALA A 180 6.03 -8.26 -4.92
CA ALA A 180 5.15 -9.43 -4.94
C ALA A 180 3.71 -9.06 -4.56
N GLN A 181 3.53 -8.23 -3.53
CA GLN A 181 2.24 -7.70 -3.09
C GLN A 181 1.57 -6.87 -4.19
N TYR A 182 2.32 -6.05 -4.93
CA TYR A 182 1.82 -5.27 -6.06
C TYR A 182 1.13 -6.18 -7.09
N CYS A 183 1.78 -7.27 -7.49
CA CYS A 183 1.20 -8.22 -8.45
C CYS A 183 -0.14 -8.76 -7.92
N VAL A 184 -0.16 -9.26 -6.68
CA VAL A 184 -1.38 -9.79 -6.05
C VAL A 184 -2.49 -8.75 -6.00
N LEU A 185 -2.17 -7.52 -5.58
CA LEU A 185 -3.13 -6.42 -5.46
C LEU A 185 -3.69 -6.03 -6.83
N ILE A 186 -2.85 -5.82 -7.84
CA ILE A 186 -3.33 -5.46 -9.18
C ILE A 186 -4.28 -6.52 -9.74
N PHE A 187 -3.97 -7.81 -9.59
CA PHE A 187 -4.91 -8.87 -9.95
C PHE A 187 -6.20 -8.79 -9.14
N ALA A 188 -6.10 -8.63 -7.82
CA ALA A 188 -7.25 -8.56 -6.92
C ALA A 188 -8.20 -7.37 -7.20
N TYR A 189 -7.68 -6.23 -7.67
CA TYR A 189 -8.50 -5.08 -8.07
C TYR A 189 -9.04 -5.20 -9.49
N THR A 190 -8.18 -5.57 -10.44
CA THR A 190 -8.51 -5.51 -11.87
C THR A 190 -9.52 -6.58 -12.25
N VAL A 191 -9.39 -7.79 -11.71
CA VAL A 191 -10.26 -8.92 -12.07
C VAL A 191 -11.73 -8.60 -11.73
N PRO A 192 -12.10 -8.27 -10.48
CA PRO A 192 -13.48 -7.90 -10.16
C PRO A 192 -13.98 -6.70 -10.95
N ALA A 193 -13.14 -5.68 -11.14
CA ALA A 193 -13.52 -4.48 -11.90
C ALA A 193 -13.87 -4.81 -13.36
N VAL A 194 -13.08 -5.66 -14.02
CA VAL A 194 -13.33 -6.14 -15.38
C VAL A 194 -14.66 -6.90 -15.45
N PHE A 195 -14.90 -7.85 -14.53
CA PHE A 195 -16.14 -8.62 -14.51
C PHE A 195 -17.37 -7.73 -14.27
N ILE A 196 -17.28 -6.77 -13.34
CA ILE A 196 -18.35 -5.80 -13.10
C ILE A 196 -18.60 -4.96 -14.36
N SER A 197 -17.54 -4.45 -14.99
CA SER A 197 -17.64 -3.68 -16.22
C SER A 197 -18.32 -4.47 -17.35
N MET A 198 -17.96 -5.74 -17.54
CA MET A 198 -18.58 -6.60 -18.55
C MET A 198 -20.06 -6.82 -18.27
N ASN A 199 -20.46 -7.02 -17.01
CA ASN A 199 -21.86 -7.25 -16.66
C ASN A 199 -22.72 -5.98 -16.84
N ILE A 200 -22.17 -4.80 -16.55
CA ILE A 200 -22.93 -3.54 -16.57
C ILE A 200 -22.92 -2.90 -17.97
N THR A 201 -21.78 -2.94 -18.67
CA THR A 201 -21.54 -2.15 -19.90
C THR A 201 -21.23 -3.01 -21.12
N GLY A 202 -21.02 -4.31 -20.96
CA GLY A 202 -20.55 -5.20 -22.03
C GLY A 202 -19.08 -4.98 -22.43
N ASN A 203 -18.38 -4.00 -21.83
CA ASN A 203 -16.98 -3.71 -22.11
C ASN A 203 -16.06 -4.31 -21.03
N PRO A 204 -15.03 -5.08 -21.40
CA PRO A 204 -14.06 -5.62 -20.44
C PRO A 204 -13.13 -4.57 -19.83
N LEU A 205 -13.03 -3.36 -20.38
CA LEU A 205 -12.19 -2.29 -19.84
C LEU A 205 -13.01 -1.36 -18.93
N PRO A 206 -12.84 -1.40 -17.60
CA PRO A 206 -13.63 -0.59 -16.67
C PRO A 206 -13.54 0.91 -16.92
N GLN A 207 -12.39 1.39 -17.39
CA GLN A 207 -12.16 2.80 -17.71
C GLN A 207 -13.00 3.27 -18.89
N LEU A 208 -13.32 2.38 -19.84
CA LEU A 208 -14.18 2.68 -20.97
C LEU A 208 -15.68 2.51 -20.63
N GLY A 209 -16.00 1.85 -19.52
CA GLY A 209 -17.36 1.76 -18.98
C GLY A 209 -17.84 3.08 -18.35
N ILE A 210 -16.92 3.98 -17.99
CA ILE A 210 -17.25 5.30 -17.43
C ILE A 210 -17.77 6.18 -18.57
N GLY A 211 -19.09 6.43 -18.59
CA GLY A 211 -19.79 7.20 -19.63
C GLY A 211 -20.41 6.38 -20.76
N SER A 212 -20.31 5.05 -20.72
CA SER A 212 -21.02 4.17 -21.66
C SER A 212 -22.48 3.99 -21.28
N THR A 213 -23.31 3.55 -22.23
CA THR A 213 -24.67 3.08 -21.95
C THR A 213 -24.61 1.74 -21.24
N MET A 214 -25.33 1.63 -20.11
CA MET A 214 -25.60 0.37 -19.43
C MET A 214 -26.39 -0.56 -20.36
N ALA A 215 -26.27 -1.87 -20.15
CA ALA A 215 -26.95 -2.89 -20.94
C ALA A 215 -28.49 -2.80 -20.90
N ASP A 216 -29.06 -2.07 -19.96
CA ASP A 216 -30.50 -1.79 -19.77
C ASP A 216 -30.96 -0.45 -20.38
N GLY A 217 -30.07 0.29 -21.06
CA GLY A 217 -30.39 1.53 -21.77
C GLY A 217 -30.20 2.81 -20.95
N TRP A 218 -29.80 2.75 -19.69
CA TRP A 218 -29.47 3.93 -18.87
C TRP A 218 -28.00 4.35 -19.04
N HIS A 219 -27.67 5.63 -18.91
CA HIS A 219 -26.28 6.09 -18.99
C HIS A 219 -25.55 5.86 -17.66
N VAL A 220 -24.31 5.34 -17.71
CA VAL A 220 -23.40 5.33 -16.56
C VAL A 220 -22.95 6.78 -16.29
N TYR A 221 -23.73 7.52 -15.51
CA TYR A 221 -23.32 8.83 -15.03
C TYR A 221 -22.24 8.65 -13.96
N ALA A 222 -21.17 9.44 -14.04
CA ALA A 222 -20.07 9.41 -13.08
C ALA A 222 -20.53 9.54 -11.62
N GLY A 223 -21.75 10.01 -11.32
CA GLY A 223 -22.29 10.13 -9.96
C GLY A 223 -23.11 8.95 -9.43
N GLN A 224 -23.27 7.85 -10.16
CA GLN A 224 -24.04 6.66 -9.74
C GLN A 224 -23.19 5.39 -9.54
N ALA A 225 -21.86 5.48 -9.67
CA ALA A 225 -20.91 4.39 -9.43
C ALA A 225 -20.31 4.42 -8.02
#